data_AF-A0AAE1GYX9-F1
#
_entry.id   AF-A0AAE1GYX9-F1
#
_cell.length_a   1.000
_cell.length_b   1.000
_cell.length_c   1.000
_cell.angle_alpha   90.00
_cell.angle_beta   90.00
_cell.angle_gamma   90.00
#
_symmetry.space_group_name_H-M   'P 1'
#
loop_
_entity.id
_entity.type
_entity.pdbx_description
1 polymer ?
#
loop_
_entity_poly.entity_id
_entity_poly.type
_entity_poly.pdbx_seq_one_letter_code
_entity_poly.pdbx_strand_id
1 'polypeptide(L)' 'MKVSDQTILALANRVVTHNARVSVSHDTQRTWQLHIRQVKVSDAGCYMCQINTPQMKKQTGCVDVHDIDYDSEP' A
#
# COMPACT_ATOMS: atom_id res chain seq x y z
N MET A 1 -2.62 4.92 -1.96
CA MET A 1 -4.05 4.89 -1.58
C MET A 1 -4.54 3.46 -1.59
N LYS A 2 -5.38 3.03 -0.65
CA LYS A 2 -6.08 1.75 -0.73
C LYS A 2 -7.29 1.92 -1.65
N VAL A 3 -7.43 1.06 -2.66
CA VAL A 3 -8.42 1.25 -3.74
C VAL A 3 -9.84 0.97 -3.28
N SER A 4 -10.03 -0.02 -2.39
CA SER A 4 -11.34 -0.50 -1.95
C SER A 4 -12.21 0.58 -1.32
N ASP A 5 -11.59 1.51 -0.58
CA ASP A 5 -12.26 2.54 0.22
C ASP A 5 -11.74 3.95 -0.07
N GLN A 6 -10.88 4.09 -1.10
CA GLN A 6 -10.23 5.34 -1.48
C GLN A 6 -9.44 6.00 -0.32
N THR A 7 -8.96 5.21 0.66
CA THR A 7 -8.19 5.75 1.78
C THR A 7 -6.79 6.17 1.36
N ILE A 8 -6.48 7.45 1.53
CA ILE A 8 -5.14 7.98 1.32
C ILE A 8 -4.23 7.50 2.46
N LEU A 9 -3.13 6.83 2.11
CA LEU A 9 -2.17 6.27 3.08
C LEU A 9 -0.99 7.23 3.31
N ALA A 10 -0.50 7.83 2.23
CA ALA A 10 0.59 8.78 2.24
C ALA A 10 0.40 9.79 1.11
N LEU A 11 0.97 10.99 1.30
CA LEU A 11 1.09 12.07 0.31
C LEU A 11 2.56 12.43 0.17
N ALA A 12 3.12 12.24 -1.03
CA ALA A 12 4.56 12.34 -1.28
C ALA A 12 5.35 11.50 -0.26
N ASN A 13 6.16 12.15 0.59
CA ASN A 13 7.01 11.48 1.57
C ASN A 13 6.43 11.50 2.99
N ARG A 14 5.14 11.85 3.15
CA ARG A 14 4.46 11.94 4.44
C ARG A 14 3.35 10.91 4.54
N VAL A 15 3.36 10.12 5.62
CA VAL A 15 2.25 9.24 5.99
C VAL A 15 1.09 10.09 6.54
N VAL A 16 -0.14 9.80 6.11
CA VAL A 16 -1.36 10.49 6.57
C VAL A 16 -2.34 9.55 7.28
N THR A 17 -2.19 8.24 7.11
CA THR A 17 -2.97 7.24 7.84
C THR A 17 -2.53 7.16 9.32
N HIS A 18 -3.45 6.77 10.20
CA HIS A 18 -3.17 6.46 11.61
C HIS A 18 -2.57 5.07 11.82
N ASN A 19 -2.48 4.23 10.78
CA ASN A 19 -1.88 2.91 10.88
C ASN A 19 -0.34 3.04 11.02
N ALA A 20 0.16 2.87 12.25
CA ALA A 20 1.59 3.00 12.57
C ALA A 20 2.51 1.99 11.86
N ARG A 21 1.94 0.94 11.23
CA ARG A 21 2.69 -0.04 10.43
C ARG A 21 3.02 0.45 9.03
N VAL A 22 2.36 1.54 8.59
CA VAL A 22 2.53 2.13 7.25
C VAL A 22 3.65 3.18 7.28
N SER A 23 4.59 3.05 6.35
CA SER A 23 5.61 4.08 6.09
C SER A 23 5.82 4.27 4.60
N VAL A 24 6.43 5.39 4.21
CA VAL A 24 6.78 5.69 2.82
C VAL A 24 8.25 6.07 2.75
N SER A 25 8.93 5.60 1.71
CA SER A 25 10.25 6.08 1.32
C SER A 25 10.25 6.52 -0.14
N HIS A 26 11.16 7.41 -0.48
CA HIS A 26 11.41 7.83 -1.84
C HIS A 26 12.87 7.55 -2.16
N ASP A 27 13.13 6.80 -3.23
CA ASP A 27 14.50 6.65 -3.71
C ASP A 27 14.97 7.97 -4.36
N THR A 28 16.28 8.12 -4.60
CA THR A 28 16.83 9.35 -5.20
C THR A 28 16.40 9.60 -6.64
N GLN A 29 15.62 8.70 -7.24
CA GLN A 29 15.20 8.79 -8.62
C GLN A 29 13.73 9.19 -8.72
N ARG A 30 12.83 8.20 -8.74
CA ARG A 30 11.42 8.37 -9.14
C ARG A 30 10.49 7.33 -8.50
N THR A 31 10.96 6.60 -7.48
CA THR A 31 10.18 5.51 -6.89
C THR A 31 9.73 5.90 -5.49
N TRP A 32 8.40 5.97 -5.32
CA TRP A 32 7.78 6.01 -4.00
C TRP A 32 7.40 4.60 -3.59
N GLN A 33 7.93 4.17 -2.45
CA GLN A 33 7.72 2.83 -1.92
C GLN A 33 6.80 2.92 -0.71
N LEU A 34 5.68 2.20 -0.78
CA LEU A 34 4.79 1.99 0.36
C LEU A 34 5.28 0.76 1.13
N HIS A 35 5.52 0.93 2.42
CA HIS A 35 5.94 -0.14 3.31
C HIS A 35 4.83 -0.42 4.32
N ILE A 36 4.44 -1.70 4.44
CA ILE A 36 3.50 -2.18 5.46
C ILE A 36 4.23 -3.23 6.29
N ARG A 37 4.53 -2.92 7.55
CA ARG A 37 5.20 -3.87 8.47
C ARG A 37 4.18 -4.75 9.16
N GLN A 38 4.59 -5.94 9.62
CA GLN A 38 3.72 -6.88 10.35
C GLN A 38 2.39 -7.08 9.61
N VAL A 39 2.48 -7.51 8.35
CA VAL A 39 1.35 -7.64 7.42
C VAL A 39 0.31 -8.60 8.02
N LYS A 40 -0.97 -8.26 7.86
CA LYS A 40 -2.13 -9.05 8.29
C LYS A 40 -3.00 -9.36 7.09
N VAL A 41 -3.84 -10.41 7.16
CA VAL A 41 -4.81 -10.75 6.11
C VAL A 41 -5.69 -9.56 5.72
N SER A 42 -6.04 -8.70 6.67
CA SER A 42 -6.82 -7.47 6.41
C SER A 42 -6.07 -6.40 5.59
N ASP A 43 -4.74 -6.51 5.45
CA ASP A 43 -3.97 -5.65 4.56
C ASP A 43 -4.05 -6.10 3.09
N ALA A 44 -4.59 -7.29 2.79
CA ALA A 44 -4.84 -7.70 1.42
C ALA A 44 -5.71 -6.68 0.67
N GLY A 45 -5.49 -6.61 -0.64
CA GLY A 45 -6.23 -5.73 -1.55
C GLY A 45 -5.34 -4.91 -2.48
N CYS A 46 -5.98 -4.08 -3.28
CA CYS A 46 -5.31 -3.26 -4.29
C CYS A 46 -4.91 -1.89 -3.73
N TYR A 47 -3.68 -1.50 -4.05
CA TYR A 47 -3.07 -0.23 -3.69
C TYR A 47 -2.72 0.55 -4.95
N MET A 48 -2.96 1.86 -4.93
CA MET A 48 -2.69 2.74 -6.06
C MET A 48 -1.67 3.82 -5.67
N CYS A 49 -0.67 3.99 -6.52
CA CYS A 49 0.19 5.17 -6.57
C CYS A 49 -0.39 6.15 -7.61
N GLN A 50 -0.55 7.41 -7.23
CA GLN A 50 -1.12 8.45 -8.08
C GLN A 50 -0.19 9.66 -8.12
N ILE A 51 0.03 10.19 -9.32
CA ILE A 51 0.78 11.43 -9.55
C ILE A 51 -0.16 12.43 -10.22
N ASN A 52 -0.29 13.59 -9.59
CA ASN A 52 -1.11 14.69 -10.08
C ASN A 52 -0.36 15.46 -11.19
N THR A 53 -0.54 15.02 -12.43
CA THR A 53 -0.11 15.70 -13.67
C THR A 53 -1.35 16.09 -14.49
N PRO A 54 -1.24 16.99 -15.51
CA PRO A 54 -2.40 17.39 -16.32
C PRO A 54 -3.18 16.21 -16.91
N GLN A 55 -2.46 15.17 -17.32
CA GLN A 55 -3.01 13.83 -17.47
C GLN A 55 -2.62 13.02 -16.23
N MET A 56 -3.57 12.71 -15.35
CA MET A 56 -3.30 11.99 -14.11
C MET A 56 -2.62 10.65 -14.39
N LYS A 57 -1.47 10.41 -13.77
CA LYS A 57 -0.80 9.11 -13.84
C LYS A 57 -1.20 8.28 -12.62
N LYS A 58 -1.59 7.03 -12.88
CA LYS A 58 -1.96 6.07 -11.85
C LYS A 58 -1.33 4.72 -12.13
N GLN A 59 -0.86 4.06 -11.09
CA GLN A 59 -0.38 2.68 -11.13
C GLN A 59 -0.98 1.92 -9.97
N THR A 60 -1.59 0.78 -10.25
CA THR A 60 -2.27 -0.06 -9.25
C THR A 60 -1.55 -1.40 -9.15
N GLY A 61 -1.32 -1.88 -7.94
CA GLY A 61 -0.82 -3.22 -7.64
C GLY A 61 -1.64 -3.85 -6.51
N CYS A 62 -1.93 -5.14 -6.60
CA CYS A 62 -2.71 -5.86 -5.60
C CYS A 62 -1.81 -6.79 -4.79
N VAL A 63 -2.04 -6.81 -3.48
CA VAL A 63 -1.31 -7.64 -2.52
C VAL A 63 -2.28 -8.69 -2.00
N ASP A 64 -1.88 -9.95 -2.13
CA ASP A 64 -2.56 -11.07 -1.48
C ASP A 64 -1.78 -11.45 -0.21
N VAL A 65 -2.51 -11.79 0.85
CA VAL A 65 -1.94 -12.11 2.16
C VAL A 65 -2.68 -13.32 2.71
N HIS A 66 -1.96 -14.42 2.86
CA HIS A 66 -2.48 -15.64 3.46
C HIS A 66 -2.03 -15.75 4.90
N ASP A 67 -2.96 -16.13 5.79
CA ASP A 67 -2.55 -16.66 7.10
C ASP A 67 -1.98 -18.06 6.87
N ILE A 68 -0.85 -18.37 7.49
CA ILE A 68 -0.32 -19.73 7.46
C ILE A 68 -0.96 -20.42 8.66
N ASP A 69 -2.21 -20.84 8.50
CA ASP A 69 -2.83 -21.80 9.39
C ASP A 69 -2.12 -23.14 9.17
N TYR A 70 -1.28 -23.55 10.13
CA TYR A 70 -0.59 -24.84 10.12
C TYR A 70 -1.54 -26.05 10.19
N ASP A 71 -2.86 -25.83 10.29
CA ASP A 71 -3.89 -26.86 10.44
C ASP A 71 -4.71 -27.12 9.17
N SER A 72 -4.39 -26.49 8.03
CA SER A 72 -5.03 -26.81 6.75
C SER A 72 -4.17 -27.74 5.89
N GLU A 73 -4.00 -28.98 6.35
CA GLU A 73 -3.57 -30.12 5.52
C GLU A 73 -4.79 -31.04 5.32
N PRO A 74 -5.08 -31.51 4.09
CA PRO A 74 -5.72 -32.80 3.90
C PRO A 74 -4.70 -33.95 3.93
#